data_AF-A0AAW2PYL4-F1
#
_entry.id   AF-A0AAW2PYL4-F1
#
_cell.length_a   1.000
_cell.length_b   1.000
_cell.length_c   1.000
_cell.angle_alpha   90.00
_cell.angle_beta   90.00
_cell.angle_gamma   90.00
#
_symmetry.space_group_name_H-M   'P 1'
#
loop_
_entity.id
_entity.type
_entity.pdbx_description
1 polymer ?
#
loop_
_entity_poly.entity_id
_entity_poly.type
_entity_poly.pdbx_seq_one_letter_code
_entity_poly.pdbx_strand_id
1 'polypeptide(L)'
;MAESVSKSDLSLIPSNSSSPIIIQNESSIFPTSVILDETNYPLWSQLMEMLIGARNKSGYLTGAAKKPGPEDPAFSTWITENQKVKSWLIDSMSPTLMQRFIPPYSKRNMGSRNQNLL
;
A
#
# COMPACT_ATOMS: atom_id res chain seq x y z
N MET A 1 12.70 -23.64 -71.20
CA MET A 1 13.95 -23.32 -70.47
C MET A 1 13.68 -22.02 -69.73
N ALA A 2 13.54 -21.88 -68.42
CA ALA A 2 13.54 -22.74 -67.22
C ALA A 2 12.55 -22.05 -66.24
N GLU A 3 11.62 -22.76 -65.60
CA GLU A 3 11.71 -23.34 -64.24
C GLU A 3 11.41 -22.36 -63.09
N SER A 4 10.64 -22.87 -62.13
CA SER A 4 9.77 -22.21 -61.13
C SER A 4 10.50 -21.83 -59.82
N VAL A 5 9.83 -21.09 -58.93
CA VAL A 5 9.59 -21.43 -57.48
C VAL A 5 9.22 -20.16 -56.65
N SER A 6 8.12 -20.26 -55.91
CA SER A 6 7.64 -19.31 -54.87
C SER A 6 8.48 -19.33 -53.59
N LYS A 7 8.49 -18.22 -52.83
CA LYS A 7 8.73 -18.25 -51.37
C LYS A 7 7.67 -17.43 -50.64
N SER A 8 6.91 -18.14 -49.82
CA SER A 8 6.05 -17.61 -48.77
C SER A 8 6.87 -17.11 -47.58
N ASP A 9 6.14 -16.43 -46.67
CA ASP A 9 6.42 -16.21 -45.24
C ASP A 9 7.47 -15.18 -44.84
N LEU A 10 7.00 -14.02 -44.36
CA LEU A 10 7.38 -13.56 -43.03
C LEU A 10 6.16 -13.01 -42.28
N SER A 11 6.02 -13.53 -41.07
CA SER A 11 4.87 -13.61 -40.19
C SER A 11 4.47 -12.32 -39.47
N LEU A 12 3.16 -12.22 -39.24
CA LEU A 12 2.49 -11.63 -38.06
C LEU A 12 3.42 -11.44 -36.85
N ILE A 13 3.64 -10.19 -36.42
CA ILE A 13 4.04 -9.92 -35.04
C ILE A 13 2.77 -9.47 -34.30
N PRO A 14 2.22 -10.26 -33.38
CA PRO A 14 1.20 -9.77 -32.48
C PRO A 14 1.86 -8.77 -31.53
N SER A 15 1.31 -7.57 -31.44
CA SER A 15 1.68 -6.55 -30.46
C SER A 15 1.33 -7.04 -29.05
N ASN A 16 2.20 -7.86 -28.48
CA ASN A 16 2.16 -8.15 -27.05
C ASN A 16 2.63 -6.88 -26.33
N SER A 17 1.67 -6.00 -26.04
CA SER A 17 1.81 -4.89 -25.11
C SER A 17 2.05 -5.46 -23.71
N SER A 18 3.25 -5.99 -23.49
CA SER A 18 3.74 -6.33 -22.17
C SER A 18 4.05 -5.01 -21.47
N SER A 19 3.02 -4.44 -20.85
CA SER A 19 3.23 -3.41 -19.83
C SER A 19 4.26 -3.97 -18.84
N PRO A 20 5.32 -3.22 -18.50
CA PRO A 20 6.32 -3.71 -17.57
C PRO A 20 5.61 -4.06 -16.25
N ILE A 21 5.75 -5.32 -15.83
CA ILE A 21 5.36 -5.75 -14.48
C ILE A 21 6.31 -5.01 -13.54
N ILE A 22 5.91 -3.84 -13.05
CA ILE A 22 6.62 -3.17 -11.98
C ILE A 22 6.35 -4.00 -10.73
N ILE A 23 7.28 -4.88 -10.39
CA ILE A 23 7.34 -5.49 -9.07
C ILE A 23 7.74 -4.35 -8.11
N GLN A 24 6.76 -3.55 -7.68
CA GLN A 24 6.95 -2.64 -6.56
C GLN A 24 7.16 -3.54 -5.35
N ASN A 25 8.42 -3.72 -4.96
CA ASN A 25 8.76 -4.41 -3.74
C ASN A 25 8.34 -3.51 -2.56
N GLU A 26 7.05 -3.53 -2.23
CA GLU A 26 6.44 -2.85 -1.07
C GLU A 26 7.00 -3.37 0.26
N SER A 27 7.78 -4.46 0.23
CA SER A 27 8.48 -5.03 1.39
C SER A 27 9.78 -4.29 1.76
N SER A 28 10.13 -3.21 1.05
CA SER A 28 11.28 -2.40 1.43
C SER A 28 11.06 -1.83 2.83
N ILE A 29 11.87 -2.36 3.76
CA ILE A 29 12.01 -1.90 5.14
C ILE A 29 11.90 -0.38 5.13
N PHE A 30 10.87 0.14 5.80
CA PHE A 30 10.69 1.58 5.95
C PHE A 30 11.95 2.09 6.66
N PRO A 31 12.79 2.93 6.02
CA PRO A 31 13.99 3.41 6.68
C PRO A 31 13.56 4.54 7.63
N THR A 32 12.98 4.17 8.76
CA THR A 32 12.64 5.08 9.86
C THR A 32 13.89 5.41 10.65
N SER A 33 14.79 6.17 10.04
CA SER A 33 15.90 6.81 10.79
C SER A 33 15.38 7.81 11.82
N VAL A 34 14.17 8.33 11.62
CA VAL A 34 13.46 9.23 12.54
C VAL A 34 12.28 8.49 13.16
N ILE A 35 12.38 8.25 14.47
CA ILE A 35 11.34 7.66 15.30
C ILE A 35 10.54 8.78 15.97
N LEU A 36 9.21 8.75 15.86
CA LEU A 36 8.35 9.74 16.52
C LEU A 36 8.52 9.67 18.04
N ASP A 37 8.80 10.82 18.63
CA ASP A 37 8.81 11.08 20.05
C ASP A 37 7.92 12.30 20.38
N GLU A 38 7.98 12.76 21.63
CA GLU A 38 7.13 13.86 22.09
C GLU A 38 7.57 15.24 21.57
N THR A 39 8.70 15.34 20.86
CA THR A 39 9.37 16.59 20.49
C THR A 39 9.53 16.81 18.99
N ASN A 40 9.52 15.73 18.19
CA ASN A 40 9.96 15.77 16.80
C ASN A 40 8.85 15.64 15.75
N TYR A 41 7.58 15.81 16.15
CA TYR A 41 6.42 15.65 15.27
C TYR A 41 6.55 16.39 13.91
N PRO A 42 6.97 17.67 13.83
CA PRO A 42 7.04 18.37 12.54
C PRO A 42 7.99 17.71 11.53
N LEU A 43 9.16 17.23 11.99
CA LEU A 43 10.12 16.54 11.13
C LEU A 43 9.61 15.15 10.74
N TRP A 44 9.09 14.40 11.73
CA TRP A 44 8.55 13.06 11.50
C TRP A 44 7.37 13.09 10.52
N SER A 45 6.44 14.04 10.65
CA SER A 45 5.26 14.11 9.79
C SER A 45 5.63 14.39 8.34
N GLN A 46 6.60 15.29 8.11
CA GLN A 46 7.08 15.60 6.76
C GLN A 46 7.77 14.39 6.10
N LEU A 47 8.55 13.64 6.86
CA LEU A 47 9.19 12.41 6.37
C LEU A 47 8.15 11.32 6.06
N MET A 48 7.16 11.13 6.93
CA MET A 48 6.07 10.16 6.70
C MET A 48 5.25 10.51 5.47
N GLU A 49 4.90 11.78 5.29
CA GLU A 49 4.17 12.24 4.11
C GLU A 49 4.95 11.95 2.82
N MET A 50 6.26 12.25 2.81
CA MET A 50 7.13 11.97 1.68
C MET A 50 7.25 10.46 1.39
N LEU A 51 7.48 9.64 2.41
CA LEU A 51 7.66 8.18 2.26
C LEU A 51 6.38 7.46 1.82
N ILE A 52 5.23 7.89 2.34
CA ILE A 52 3.92 7.33 1.98
C ILE A 52 3.50 7.83 0.60
N GLY A 53 3.79 9.10 0.29
CA GLY A 53 3.60 9.69 -1.04
C GLY A 53 4.41 8.97 -2.12
N ALA A 54 5.68 8.64 -1.86
CA ALA A 54 6.55 7.90 -2.77
C ALA A 54 6.01 6.50 -3.15
N ARG A 55 5.11 5.94 -2.33
CA ARG A 55 4.45 4.65 -2.55
C ARG A 55 3.04 4.78 -3.13
N ASN A 56 2.64 5.98 -3.55
CA ASN A 56 1.28 6.30 -4.03
C ASN A 56 0.18 5.98 -3.00
N LYS A 57 0.47 6.12 -1.70
CA LYS A 57 -0.48 5.85 -0.62
C LYS A 57 -0.94 7.10 0.14
N SER A 58 -0.60 8.30 -0.34
CA SER A 58 -1.00 9.58 0.30
C SER A 58 -2.52 9.70 0.51
N GLY A 59 -3.32 9.12 -0.39
CA GLY A 59 -4.77 9.10 -0.28
C GLY A 59 -5.31 8.43 0.99
N TYR A 60 -4.56 7.50 1.60
CA TYR A 60 -4.93 6.86 2.86
C TYR A 60 -4.68 7.75 4.08
N LEU A 61 -3.77 8.74 3.97
CA LEU A 61 -3.56 9.76 5.01
C LEU A 61 -4.60 10.88 4.90
N THR A 62 -4.89 11.32 3.69
CA THR A 62 -5.78 12.49 3.44
C THR A 62 -7.26 12.13 3.38
N GLY A 63 -7.59 10.83 3.32
CA GLY A 63 -8.96 10.35 3.10
C GLY A 63 -9.42 10.45 1.64
N ALA A 64 -8.56 10.87 0.71
CA ALA A 64 -8.87 10.84 -0.72
C ALA A 64 -9.09 9.41 -1.23
N ALA A 65 -8.40 8.42 -0.67
CA ALA A 65 -8.69 7.01 -0.88
C ALA A 65 -9.91 6.61 -0.03
N LYS A 66 -11.11 6.84 -0.57
CA LYS A 66 -12.36 6.55 0.12
C LYS A 66 -12.54 5.06 0.34
N LYS A 67 -13.01 4.69 1.53
CA LYS A 67 -13.41 3.32 1.87
C LYS A 67 -14.54 2.87 0.94
N PRO A 68 -14.33 1.80 0.15
CA PRO A 68 -15.39 1.24 -0.68
C PRO A 68 -16.52 0.63 0.16
N GLY A 69 -17.66 0.35 -0.48
CA GLY A 69 -18.73 -0.43 0.15
C GLY A 69 -18.27 -1.88 0.42
N PRO A 70 -18.91 -2.59 1.37
CA PRO A 70 -18.51 -3.96 1.74
C PRO A 70 -18.65 -4.97 0.58
N GLU A 71 -19.55 -4.72 -0.35
CA GLU A 71 -19.78 -5.56 -1.55
C GLU A 71 -18.87 -5.19 -2.73
N ASP A 72 -18.08 -4.11 -2.60
CA ASP A 72 -17.17 -3.67 -3.66
C ASP A 72 -15.94 -4.59 -3.70
N PRO A 73 -15.57 -5.17 -4.86
CA PRO A 73 -14.35 -5.96 -4.99
C PRO A 73 -13.07 -5.23 -4.53
N ALA A 74 -13.04 -3.90 -4.60
CA ALA A 74 -11.92 -3.08 -4.13
C ALA A 74 -11.82 -2.98 -2.60
N PHE A 75 -12.83 -3.42 -1.84
CA PHE A 75 -12.86 -3.32 -0.38
C PHE A 75 -11.68 -4.06 0.27
N SER A 76 -11.39 -5.28 -0.16
CA SER A 76 -10.30 -6.10 0.38
C SER A 76 -8.93 -5.46 0.15
N THR A 77 -8.71 -4.92 -1.04
CA THR A 77 -7.51 -4.16 -1.41
C THR A 77 -7.39 -2.91 -0.55
N TRP A 78 -8.46 -2.12 -0.44
CA TRP A 78 -8.45 -0.90 0.38
C TRP A 78 -8.10 -1.20 1.85
N ILE A 79 -8.68 -2.26 2.43
CA ILE A 79 -8.36 -2.68 3.79
C ILE A 79 -6.87 -3.04 3.92
N THR A 80 -6.35 -3.84 2.99
CA THR A 80 -4.94 -4.27 3.00
C THR A 80 -3.99 -3.08 2.92
N GLU A 81 -4.24 -2.16 2.00
CA GLU A 81 -3.41 -0.97 1.80
C GLU A 81 -3.50 0.02 2.97
N ASN A 82 -4.71 0.19 3.53
CA ASN A 82 -4.90 0.99 4.74
C ASN A 82 -4.13 0.40 5.94
N GLN A 83 -4.13 -0.94 6.09
CA GLN A 83 -3.36 -1.59 7.16
C GLN A 83 -1.85 -1.45 6.98
N LYS A 84 -1.34 -1.46 5.75
CA LYS A 84 0.09 -1.19 5.48
C LYS A 84 0.48 0.23 5.90
N VAL A 85 -0.34 1.23 5.57
CA VAL A 85 -0.09 2.61 5.99
C VAL A 85 -0.11 2.71 7.51
N LYS A 86 -1.09 2.08 8.17
CA LYS A 86 -1.15 2.02 9.64
C LYS A 86 0.09 1.33 10.23
N SER A 87 0.58 0.23 9.66
CA SER A 87 1.79 -0.43 10.16
C SER A 87 3.01 0.46 10.03
N TRP A 88 3.19 1.16 8.90
CA TRP A 88 4.30 2.10 8.74
C TRP A 88 4.27 3.23 9.76
N LEU A 89 3.09 3.77 10.04
CA LEU A 89 2.95 4.80 11.08
C LEU A 89 3.32 4.24 12.45
N ILE A 90 2.83 3.05 12.81
CA ILE A 90 3.13 2.41 14.10
C ILE A 90 4.61 2.05 14.24
N ASP A 91 5.21 1.44 13.22
CA ASP A 91 6.63 1.03 13.19
C ASP A 91 7.57 2.24 13.24
N SER A 92 7.06 3.44 12.96
CA SER A 92 7.79 4.69 13.04
C SER A 92 7.68 5.43 14.38
N MET A 93 6.98 4.86 15.37
CA MET A 93 6.78 5.48 16.68
C MET A 93 7.66 4.85 17.74
N SER A 94 8.04 5.65 18.74
CA SER A 94 8.64 5.11 19.95
C SER A 94 7.66 4.15 20.66
N PRO A 95 8.13 3.06 21.27
CA PRO A 95 7.26 2.09 21.95
C PRO A 95 6.34 2.73 23.00
N THR A 96 6.83 3.75 23.70
CA THR A 96 6.06 4.52 24.70
C THR A 96 4.86 5.24 24.08
N LEU A 97 5.04 5.83 22.89
CA LEU A 97 3.93 6.48 22.17
C LEU A 97 2.99 5.45 21.55
N MET A 98 3.53 4.38 20.97
CA MET A 98 2.74 3.30 20.37
C MET A 98 1.71 2.73 21.37
N GLN A 99 2.09 2.54 22.63
CA GLN A 99 1.18 2.05 23.68
C GLN A 99 -0.02 2.98 23.94
N ARG A 100 0.07 4.28 23.63
CA ARG A 100 -1.05 5.21 23.76
C ARG A 100 -2.09 5.02 22.64
N PHE A 101 -1.66 4.54 21.48
CA PHE A 101 -2.51 4.38 20.29
C PHE A 101 -3.00 2.95 20.07
N ILE A 102 -2.28 1.96 20.59
CA ILE A 102 -2.70 0.55 20.57
C ILE A 102 -3.35 0.24 21.92
N PRO A 103 -4.69 0.11 21.99
CA PRO A 103 -5.34 -0.28 23.23
C PRO A 103 -4.78 -1.64 23.68
N PRO A 104 -4.46 -1.82 24.97
CA PRO A 104 -4.19 -3.16 25.48
C PRO A 104 -5.40 -4.02 25.14
N TYR A 105 -5.19 -5.15 24.47
CA TYR A 105 -6.24 -6.08 24.08
C TYR A 105 -7.19 -6.31 25.27
N SER A 106 -8.33 -5.62 25.26
CA SER A 106 -9.26 -5.66 26.36
C SER A 106 -10.01 -6.98 26.23
N LYS A 107 -9.72 -7.94 27.11
CA LYS A 107 -10.47 -9.22 27.25
C LYS A 107 -11.95 -9.04 27.60
N ARG A 108 -12.54 -7.85 27.38
CA ARG A 108 -13.91 -7.51 27.80
C ARG A 108 -14.96 -7.56 26.67
N ASN A 109 -14.59 -7.80 25.42
CA ASN A 109 -15.55 -7.84 24.30
C ASN A 109 -15.30 -9.02 23.33
N MET A 110 -15.17 -10.24 23.84
CA MET A 110 -15.30 -11.46 23.01
C MET A 110 -16.77 -11.88 22.77
N GLY A 111 -17.73 -11.06 23.19
CA GLY A 111 -19.13 -11.20 22.83
C GLY A 111 -19.66 -9.84 22.43
N SER A 112 -20.05 -9.69 21.17
CA SER A 112 -20.73 -8.52 20.62
C SER A 112 -19.86 -7.27 20.46
N ARG A 113 -19.43 -7.01 19.21
CA ARG A 113 -19.77 -5.75 18.52
C ARG A 113 -19.30 -5.75 17.07
N ASN A 114 -20.34 -5.79 16.24
CA ASN A 114 -20.52 -5.22 14.91
C ASN A 114 -19.41 -4.31 14.37
N GLN A 115 -19.17 -4.54 13.08
CA GLN A 115 -18.46 -3.72 12.12
C GLN A 115 -18.78 -2.23 12.28
N ASN A 116 -17.75 -1.44 12.59
CA ASN A 116 -17.52 -0.04 12.21
C ASN A 116 -16.61 0.60 13.26
N LEU A 117 -15.34 0.80 12.94
CA LEU A 117 -14.51 1.86 13.51
C LEU A 117 -13.22 2.02 12.68
N LEU A 118 -13.05 3.25 12.19
CA LEU A 118 -11.84 3.90 11.62
C LEU A 118 -11.22 3.24 10.37
#